data_AF-A0AAW1NHL9-F1
#
_entry.id   AF-A0AAW1NHL9-F1
#
_cell.length_a   1.000
_cell.length_b   1.000
_cell.length_c   1.000
_cell.angle_alpha   90.00
_cell.angle_beta   90.00
_cell.angle_gamma   90.00
#
_symmetry.space_group_name_H-M   'P 1'
#
loop_
_entity.id
_entity.type
_entity.pdbx_description
1 polymer ?
#
loop_
_entity_poly.entity_id
_entity_poly.type
_entity_poly.pdbx_seq_one_letter_code
_entity_poly.pdbx_strand_id
1 'polypeptide(L)'
;MKPEFLDMVPWYSGTSADLIKTVFDLLVSVTVFLGRFDMRMMQAATSTAHDAAQGDPLYDHFKEKDDFWFDFMADTGDGWNSLYTVARLLAQPSIKIKNSKQVLPCGNLLLIGGDLAYPNPSASTYESRFFQPFEYALQPPSWYKDEQIAVNKPELPGGVSEIRRYEGPQCFVIPGNHDWFDGLHTFMRYICHKSWFGGWLMPQKKSYFALQLPKGWWVFGLDLALHGDIDVYQFKFFSELVKDKVLDYFFLLYICFLCVINMIVCNTL
;
A
#
# COMPACT_ATOMS: atom_id res chain seq x y z
N MET A 1 4.41 23.34 -18.17
CA MET A 1 5.43 23.60 -17.12
C MET A 1 6.38 22.42 -17.08
N LYS A 2 7.69 22.64 -16.89
CA LYS A 2 8.57 21.53 -16.50
C LYS A 2 8.25 21.19 -15.05
N PRO A 3 8.06 19.92 -14.69
CA PRO A 3 7.85 19.55 -13.29
C PRO A 3 9.13 19.87 -12.50
N GLU A 4 8.96 20.35 -11.28
CA GLU A 4 10.06 20.53 -10.35
C GLU A 4 10.38 19.16 -9.74
N PHE A 5 11.44 18.52 -10.23
CA PHE A 5 11.83 17.17 -9.80
C PHE A 5 12.74 17.26 -8.58
N LEU A 6 12.42 16.52 -7.52
CA LEU A 6 13.29 16.42 -6.35
C LEU A 6 14.46 15.47 -6.63
N ASP A 7 15.65 15.93 -6.25
CA ASP A 7 16.84 15.09 -6.22
C ASP A 7 16.70 13.93 -5.22
N MET A 8 17.59 12.94 -5.39
CA MET A 8 17.73 11.81 -4.48
C MET A 8 17.91 12.30 -3.03
N VAL A 9 17.35 11.57 -2.07
CA VAL A 9 17.54 11.86 -0.66
C VAL A 9 19.04 11.75 -0.34
N PRO A 10 19.66 12.83 0.15
CA PRO A 10 21.09 12.87 0.42
C PRO A 10 21.39 12.19 1.77
N TRP A 11 21.18 10.88 1.86
CA TRP A 11 21.40 10.08 3.08
C TRP A 11 22.78 10.32 3.73
N TYR A 12 23.79 10.62 2.91
CA TYR A 12 25.18 10.82 3.34
C TYR A 12 25.72 12.23 3.05
N SER A 13 24.95 13.12 2.42
CA SER A 13 25.47 14.39 1.88
C SER A 13 24.75 15.66 2.33
N GLY A 14 23.78 15.58 3.23
CA GLY A 14 23.06 16.74 3.78
C GLY A 14 23.36 16.94 5.26
N THR A 15 23.61 18.19 5.67
CA THR A 15 24.01 18.66 7.01
C THR A 15 23.43 17.91 8.20
N SER A 16 24.18 17.89 9.31
CA SER A 16 23.76 17.42 10.64
C SER A 16 22.33 17.77 11.03
N ALA A 17 21.72 18.82 10.47
CA ALA A 17 20.32 19.18 10.63
C ALA A 17 19.30 18.10 10.18
N ASP A 18 19.47 17.39 9.06
CA ASP A 18 18.48 16.38 8.61
C ASP A 18 18.57 15.09 9.43
N LEU A 19 19.79 14.71 9.81
CA LEU A 19 20.04 13.62 10.76
C LEU A 19 19.54 13.99 12.16
N ILE A 20 19.81 15.21 12.64
CA ILE A 20 19.32 15.71 13.94
C ILE A 20 17.81 15.84 13.93
N LYS A 21 17.21 16.32 12.83
CA LYS A 21 15.75 16.40 12.68
C LYS A 21 15.14 15.01 12.64
N THR A 22 15.72 14.07 11.90
CA THR A 22 15.23 12.67 11.90
C THR A 22 15.36 12.05 13.28
N VAL A 23 16.49 12.27 13.99
CA VAL A 23 16.68 11.79 15.36
C VAL A 23 15.72 12.48 16.34
N PHE A 24 15.46 13.77 16.15
CA PHE A 24 14.52 14.54 16.99
C PHE A 24 13.07 14.13 16.72
N ASP A 25 12.68 13.99 15.47
CA ASP A 25 11.37 13.50 15.02
C ASP A 25 11.19 12.05 15.50
N LEU A 26 12.23 11.21 15.46
CA LEU A 26 12.23 9.88 16.03
C LEU A 26 12.07 9.93 17.55
N LEU A 27 12.80 10.80 18.26
CA LEU A 27 12.67 10.98 19.71
C LEU A 27 11.28 11.47 20.11
N VAL A 28 10.72 12.43 19.38
CA VAL A 28 9.36 12.94 19.61
C VAL A 28 8.33 11.87 19.26
N SER A 29 8.48 11.17 18.14
CA SER A 29 7.63 10.05 17.72
C SER A 29 7.60 8.95 18.77
N VAL A 30 8.79 8.52 19.23
CA VAL A 30 8.95 7.47 20.25
C VAL A 30 8.42 7.92 21.61
N THR A 31 8.68 9.15 22.02
CA THR A 31 8.36 9.62 23.38
C THR A 31 6.92 10.14 23.51
N VAL A 32 6.34 10.70 22.43
CA VAL A 32 5.06 11.40 22.46
C VAL A 32 3.96 10.63 21.72
N PHE A 33 4.25 10.01 20.58
CA PHE A 33 3.22 9.47 19.67
C PHE A 33 3.05 7.96 19.79
N LEU A 34 4.13 7.19 19.93
CA LEU A 34 4.09 5.72 19.99
C LEU A 34 3.20 5.13 21.10
N GLY A 35 3.04 5.85 22.21
CA GLY A 35 2.17 5.43 23.31
C GLY A 35 0.79 6.08 23.37
N ARG A 36 0.50 7.10 22.54
CA ARG A 36 -0.70 7.96 22.69
C ARG A 36 -1.54 8.15 21.43
N PHE A 37 -0.97 7.92 20.24
CA PHE A 37 -1.64 8.18 18.96
C PHE A 37 -1.41 7.02 17.96
N ASP A 38 -1.85 5.82 18.34
CA ASP A 38 -1.99 4.71 17.39
C ASP A 38 -3.28 4.91 16.60
N MET A 39 -3.15 5.22 15.30
CA MET A 39 -4.31 5.50 14.46
C MET A 39 -5.17 4.26 14.22
N ARG A 40 -4.62 3.04 14.32
CA ARG A 40 -5.40 1.79 14.25
C ARG A 40 -6.33 1.68 15.45
N MET A 41 -5.83 2.01 16.64
CA MET A 41 -6.65 2.07 17.87
C MET A 41 -7.72 3.15 17.77
N MET A 42 -7.37 4.32 17.23
CA MET A 42 -8.35 5.40 17.01
C MET A 42 -9.45 4.96 16.04
N GLN A 43 -9.10 4.35 14.91
CA GLN A 43 -10.07 3.80 13.95
C GLN A 43 -10.97 2.74 14.58
N ALA A 44 -10.40 1.85 15.41
CA ALA A 44 -11.20 0.83 16.09
C ALA A 44 -12.15 1.46 17.12
N ALA A 45 -11.71 2.49 17.84
CA ALA A 45 -12.50 3.18 18.86
C ALA A 45 -13.61 4.07 18.28
N THR A 46 -13.41 4.65 17.09
CA THR A 46 -14.42 5.47 16.40
C THR A 46 -15.30 4.68 15.45
N SER A 47 -14.98 3.42 15.17
CA SER A 47 -15.79 2.57 14.29
C SER A 47 -17.19 2.35 14.88
N THR A 48 -18.21 2.71 14.12
CA THR A 48 -19.61 2.45 14.48
C THR A 48 -20.02 1.04 14.04
N ALA A 49 -21.14 0.53 14.57
CA ALA A 49 -21.71 -0.75 14.09
C ALA A 49 -22.02 -0.75 12.58
N HIS A 50 -22.19 0.44 11.97
CA HIS A 50 -22.37 0.61 10.53
C HIS A 50 -21.03 0.46 9.77
N ASP A 51 -19.93 0.97 10.33
CA ASP A 51 -18.57 0.82 9.76
C ASP A 51 -18.05 -0.62 9.87
N ALA A 52 -18.43 -1.34 10.93
CA ALA A 52 -18.15 -2.76 11.10
C ALA A 52 -18.83 -3.64 10.02
N ALA A 53 -19.96 -3.19 9.47
CA ALA A 53 -20.66 -3.87 8.38
C ALA A 53 -20.15 -3.47 6.98
N GLN A 54 -19.39 -2.37 6.85
CA GLN A 54 -19.11 -1.72 5.57
C GLN A 54 -17.68 -1.96 5.02
N GLY A 55 -17.01 -2.99 5.49
CA GLY A 55 -15.90 -3.60 4.76
C GLY A 55 -14.88 -4.22 5.68
N ASP A 56 -15.03 -5.52 5.90
CA ASP A 56 -13.90 -6.36 6.32
C ASP A 56 -12.70 -6.05 5.42
N PRO A 57 -11.47 -6.02 5.96
CA PRO A 57 -10.25 -5.84 5.17
C PRO A 57 -9.93 -7.05 4.27
N LEU A 58 -10.95 -7.84 3.92
CA LEU A 58 -10.92 -8.97 3.00
C LEU A 58 -11.40 -8.54 1.61
N TYR A 59 -10.60 -8.83 0.60
CA TYR A 59 -10.88 -8.55 -0.80
C TYR A 59 -10.81 -9.84 -1.60
N ASP A 60 -11.98 -10.35 -2.01
CA ASP A 60 -12.11 -11.65 -2.69
C ASP A 60 -12.44 -11.54 -4.17
N HIS A 61 -12.47 -10.30 -4.71
CA HIS A 61 -12.93 -10.03 -6.07
C HIS A 61 -11.98 -10.53 -7.16
N PHE A 62 -10.78 -10.96 -6.81
CA PHE A 62 -9.83 -11.57 -7.74
C PHE A 62 -9.95 -13.10 -7.84
N LYS A 63 -10.61 -13.77 -6.89
CA LYS A 63 -10.56 -15.23 -6.74
C LYS A 63 -11.03 -16.03 -7.97
N GLU A 64 -11.92 -15.45 -8.76
CA GLU A 64 -12.56 -16.09 -9.94
C GLU A 64 -11.79 -15.82 -11.24
N LYS A 65 -10.67 -15.08 -11.22
CA LYS A 65 -9.86 -14.86 -12.42
C LYS A 65 -9.04 -16.11 -12.77
N ASP A 66 -8.94 -16.45 -14.06
CA ASP A 66 -8.18 -17.62 -14.51
C ASP A 66 -6.66 -17.37 -14.52
N ASP A 67 -6.25 -16.28 -15.19
CA ASP A 67 -4.87 -15.81 -15.25
C ASP A 67 -4.75 -14.48 -14.51
N PHE A 68 -3.71 -14.38 -13.68
CA PHE A 68 -3.52 -13.25 -12.78
C PHE A 68 -2.05 -12.89 -12.67
N TRP A 69 -1.73 -11.63 -12.93
CA TRP A 69 -0.40 -11.07 -12.78
C TRP A 69 -0.45 -9.99 -11.73
N PHE A 70 0.53 -9.99 -10.84
CA PHE A 70 0.72 -8.90 -9.90
C PHE A 70 2.17 -8.48 -9.88
N ASP A 71 2.39 -7.20 -9.69
CA ASP A 71 3.69 -6.60 -9.52
C ASP A 71 3.93 -6.34 -8.03
N PHE A 72 5.19 -6.38 -7.62
CA PHE A 72 5.61 -6.03 -6.26
C PHE A 72 6.79 -5.08 -6.29
N MET A 73 6.76 -4.09 -5.41
CA MET A 73 7.88 -3.24 -5.10
C MET A 73 7.82 -2.79 -3.64
N ALA A 74 8.91 -2.28 -3.10
CA ALA A 74 8.98 -1.78 -1.74
C ALA A 74 10.13 -0.77 -1.61
N ASP A 75 10.28 -0.17 -0.42
CA ASP A 75 11.31 0.84 -0.12
C ASP A 75 11.28 1.99 -1.14
N THR A 76 10.14 2.67 -1.19
CA THR A 76 9.89 3.72 -2.16
C THR A 76 10.26 5.11 -1.62
N GLY A 77 10.50 6.08 -2.49
CA GLY A 77 10.69 7.48 -2.05
C GLY A 77 12.13 7.95 -1.87
N ASP A 78 13.11 7.13 -2.26
CA ASP A 78 14.54 7.50 -2.26
C ASP A 78 14.85 8.66 -3.22
N GLY A 79 14.06 8.82 -4.28
CA GLY A 79 14.15 9.98 -5.19
C GLY A 79 13.34 9.82 -6.46
N TRP A 80 13.14 10.94 -7.17
CA TRP A 80 12.25 11.00 -8.32
C TRP A 80 12.67 10.07 -9.47
N ASN A 81 13.92 10.17 -9.91
CA ASN A 81 14.36 9.49 -11.15
C ASN A 81 14.32 7.96 -11.04
N SER A 82 14.76 7.41 -9.91
CA SER A 82 14.71 5.97 -9.65
C SER A 82 13.26 5.49 -9.57
N LEU A 83 12.43 6.18 -8.77
CA LEU A 83 11.04 5.79 -8.58
C LEU A 83 10.23 5.92 -9.87
N TYR A 84 10.38 7.03 -10.59
CA TYR A 84 9.72 7.26 -11.88
C TYR A 84 10.11 6.20 -12.92
N THR A 85 11.39 5.78 -12.93
CA THR A 85 11.84 4.72 -13.85
C THR A 85 11.11 3.42 -13.58
N VAL A 86 10.98 3.02 -12.31
CA VAL A 86 10.25 1.82 -11.89
C VAL A 86 8.75 1.97 -12.17
N ALA A 87 8.14 3.07 -11.74
CA ALA A 87 6.72 3.36 -11.97
C ALA A 87 6.36 3.32 -13.47
N ARG A 88 7.21 3.86 -14.33
CA ARG A 88 7.01 3.84 -15.79
C ARG A 88 7.09 2.44 -16.37
N LEU A 89 7.90 1.54 -15.81
CA LEU A 89 7.93 0.13 -16.19
C LEU A 89 6.65 -0.58 -15.75
N LEU A 90 6.22 -0.38 -14.50
CA LEU A 90 4.97 -0.92 -13.95
C LEU A 90 3.73 -0.45 -14.72
N ALA A 91 3.75 0.78 -15.23
CA ALA A 91 2.68 1.34 -16.04
C ALA A 91 2.61 0.80 -17.48
N GLN A 92 3.62 0.06 -17.95
CA GLN A 92 3.62 -0.41 -19.34
C GLN A 92 2.53 -1.46 -19.56
N PRO A 93 1.73 -1.38 -20.64
CA PRO A 93 0.74 -2.41 -20.97
C PRO A 93 1.37 -3.80 -21.17
N SER A 94 2.63 -3.81 -21.61
CA SER A 94 3.45 -5.02 -21.71
C SER A 94 4.94 -4.70 -21.65
N ILE A 95 5.73 -5.60 -21.08
CA ILE A 95 7.19 -5.49 -20.99
C ILE A 95 7.82 -6.60 -21.82
N LYS A 96 8.68 -6.20 -22.77
CA LYS A 96 9.49 -7.14 -23.55
C LYS A 96 10.83 -7.34 -22.85
N ILE A 97 11.11 -8.58 -22.44
CA ILE A 97 12.37 -8.91 -21.78
C ILE A 97 13.48 -8.98 -22.84
N LYS A 98 14.58 -8.24 -22.61
CA LYS A 98 15.75 -8.28 -23.50
C LYS A 98 16.30 -9.70 -23.53
N ASN A 99 16.58 -10.21 -24.73
CA ASN A 99 17.08 -11.58 -24.98
C ASN A 99 16.09 -12.72 -24.63
N SER A 100 14.80 -12.43 -24.47
CA SER A 100 13.76 -13.43 -24.35
C SER A 100 12.64 -13.16 -25.35
N LYS A 101 11.93 -14.21 -25.78
CA LYS A 101 10.69 -14.07 -26.56
C LYS A 101 9.48 -13.78 -25.67
N GLN A 102 9.64 -13.83 -24.35
CA GLN A 102 8.57 -13.59 -23.39
C GLN A 102 8.19 -12.11 -23.36
N VAL A 103 6.88 -11.88 -23.34
CA VAL A 103 6.26 -10.58 -23.14
C VAL A 103 5.43 -10.69 -21.88
N LEU A 104 5.76 -9.89 -20.87
CA LEU A 104 5.01 -9.85 -19.61
C LEU A 104 3.86 -8.85 -19.76
N PRO A 105 2.63 -9.19 -19.37
CA PRO A 105 1.54 -8.21 -19.33
C PRO A 105 1.72 -7.25 -18.15
N CYS A 106 0.98 -6.14 -18.17
CA CYS A 106 0.81 -5.30 -16.98
C CYS A 106 0.11 -6.08 -15.86
N GLY A 107 0.56 -5.89 -14.61
CA GLY A 107 -0.08 -6.48 -13.44
C GLY A 107 -1.52 -5.98 -13.27
N ASN A 108 -2.42 -6.90 -12.90
CA ASN A 108 -3.77 -6.56 -12.44
C ASN A 108 -3.74 -5.91 -11.05
N LEU A 109 -2.68 -6.18 -10.29
CA LEU A 109 -2.49 -5.76 -8.91
C LEU A 109 -1.05 -5.29 -8.72
N LEU A 110 -0.85 -4.12 -8.14
CA LEU A 110 0.41 -3.63 -7.63
C LEU A 110 0.41 -3.74 -6.11
N LEU A 111 1.37 -4.48 -5.56
CA LEU A 111 1.62 -4.59 -4.13
C LEU A 111 2.84 -3.74 -3.77
N ILE A 112 2.66 -2.79 -2.85
CA ILE A 112 3.74 -1.93 -2.36
C ILE A 112 4.06 -2.27 -0.90
N GLY A 113 5.29 -2.67 -0.66
CA GLY A 113 5.78 -3.21 0.61
C GLY A 113 6.39 -2.18 1.54
N GLY A 114 5.73 -1.06 1.84
CA GLY A 114 6.17 -0.13 2.89
C GLY A 114 7.34 0.78 2.53
N ASP A 115 7.63 1.67 3.50
CA ASP A 115 8.58 2.78 3.42
C ASP A 115 8.32 3.63 2.19
N LEU A 116 7.22 4.39 2.22
CA LEU A 116 6.68 4.99 1.02
C LEU A 116 7.38 6.28 0.59
N ALA A 117 7.80 7.08 1.55
CA ALA A 117 8.43 8.37 1.30
C ALA A 117 9.50 8.72 2.34
N TYR A 118 10.72 8.91 1.86
CA TYR A 118 11.86 9.34 2.67
C TYR A 118 12.01 10.86 2.72
N PRO A 119 12.62 11.43 3.78
CA PRO A 119 13.13 10.73 4.98
C PRO A 119 12.06 10.42 6.03
N ASN A 120 10.93 11.14 6.00
CA ASN A 120 9.86 11.02 6.96
C ASN A 120 8.49 11.21 6.27
N PRO A 121 7.40 10.70 6.87
CA PRO A 121 6.07 10.83 6.32
C PRO A 121 5.59 12.26 6.54
N SER A 122 5.17 12.90 5.46
CA SER A 122 4.53 14.21 5.47
C SER A 122 3.75 14.39 4.16
N ALA A 123 2.83 15.34 4.13
CA ALA A 123 2.06 15.64 2.90
C ALA A 123 2.98 15.92 1.71
N SER A 124 4.02 16.75 1.90
CA SER A 124 4.92 17.11 0.82
C SER A 124 5.80 15.95 0.35
N THR A 125 6.28 15.10 1.26
CA THR A 125 7.11 13.94 0.89
C THR A 125 6.29 12.88 0.17
N TYR A 126 5.08 12.56 0.65
CA TYR A 126 4.17 11.64 -0.04
C TYR A 126 3.77 12.17 -1.42
N GLU A 127 3.42 13.45 -1.55
CA GLU A 127 3.04 14.03 -2.84
C GLU A 127 4.21 13.99 -3.83
N SER A 128 5.31 14.64 -3.48
CA SER A 128 6.42 14.86 -4.41
C SER A 128 7.28 13.63 -4.66
N ARG A 129 7.48 12.78 -3.65
CA ARG A 129 8.39 11.64 -3.73
C ARG A 129 7.69 10.31 -4.00
N PHE A 130 6.39 10.19 -3.70
CA PHE A 130 5.66 8.93 -3.87
C PHE A 130 4.54 9.02 -4.91
N PHE A 131 3.59 9.95 -4.79
CA PHE A 131 2.43 10.03 -5.69
C PHE A 131 2.78 10.56 -7.08
N GLN A 132 3.45 11.70 -7.15
CA GLN A 132 3.72 12.37 -8.42
C GLN A 132 4.51 11.48 -9.41
N PRO A 133 5.57 10.72 -9.03
CA PRO A 133 6.22 9.80 -9.96
C PRO A 133 5.27 8.79 -10.60
N PHE A 134 4.29 8.26 -9.85
CA PHE A 134 3.33 7.30 -10.37
C PHE A 134 2.23 7.95 -11.20
N GLU A 135 1.78 9.13 -10.82
CA GLU A 135 0.83 9.92 -11.63
C GLU A 135 1.43 10.25 -13.00
N TYR A 136 2.70 10.65 -13.06
CA TYR A 136 3.40 10.89 -14.32
C TYR A 136 3.59 9.61 -15.15
N ALA A 137 3.78 8.46 -14.50
CA ALA A 137 3.92 7.18 -15.17
C ALA A 137 2.59 6.66 -15.74
N LEU A 138 1.51 6.78 -14.95
CA LEU A 138 0.16 6.39 -15.31
C LEU A 138 -0.82 7.39 -14.70
N GLN A 139 -1.45 8.20 -15.54
CA GLN A 139 -2.33 9.28 -15.07
C GLN A 139 -3.61 8.72 -14.43
N PRO A 140 -4.12 9.36 -13.35
CA PRO A 140 -5.41 9.01 -12.79
C PRO A 140 -6.55 9.31 -13.76
N PRO A 141 -7.77 8.80 -13.51
CA PRO A 141 -8.94 9.17 -14.29
C PRO A 141 -9.16 10.68 -14.31
N SER A 142 -9.63 11.22 -15.44
CA SER A 142 -9.75 12.67 -15.66
C SER A 142 -10.70 13.41 -14.70
N TRP A 143 -11.59 12.68 -14.03
CA TRP A 143 -12.50 13.23 -13.02
C TRP A 143 -11.95 13.16 -11.60
N TYR A 144 -10.84 12.45 -11.37
CA TYR A 144 -10.17 12.40 -10.07
C TYR A 144 -9.57 13.77 -9.75
N LYS A 145 -9.66 14.17 -8.49
CA LYS A 145 -9.07 15.39 -7.97
C LYS A 145 -8.16 15.06 -6.79
N ASP A 146 -7.01 15.70 -6.72
CA ASP A 146 -5.99 15.36 -5.72
C ASP A 146 -6.44 15.68 -4.29
N GLU A 147 -7.32 16.66 -4.11
CA GLU A 147 -7.88 17.04 -2.81
C GLU A 147 -9.06 16.15 -2.38
N GLN A 148 -9.50 15.22 -3.24
CA GLN A 148 -10.65 14.37 -2.97
C GLN A 148 -10.34 13.33 -1.89
N ILE A 149 -11.18 13.32 -0.87
CA ILE A 149 -11.23 12.31 0.19
C ILE A 149 -12.41 11.38 -0.11
N ALA A 150 -12.13 10.10 -0.26
CA ALA A 150 -13.15 9.09 -0.53
C ALA A 150 -13.97 8.82 0.73
N VAL A 151 -15.23 9.24 0.72
CA VAL A 151 -16.17 8.95 1.82
C VAL A 151 -16.57 7.47 1.78
N ASN A 152 -16.75 6.92 0.57
CA ASN A 152 -17.13 5.53 0.36
C ASN A 152 -16.16 4.88 -0.63
N LYS A 153 -15.28 4.01 -0.13
CA LYS A 153 -14.39 3.21 -0.98
C LYS A 153 -14.99 1.85 -1.35
N PRO A 154 -14.71 1.33 -2.56
CA PRO A 154 -13.94 1.96 -3.64
C PRO A 154 -14.77 2.98 -4.46
N GLU A 155 -14.16 4.08 -4.90
CA GLU A 155 -14.78 5.00 -5.86
C GLU A 155 -14.56 4.51 -7.30
N LEU A 156 -15.51 3.70 -7.77
CA LEU A 156 -15.44 3.07 -9.09
C LEU A 156 -15.71 4.07 -10.22
N PRO A 157 -15.11 3.89 -11.42
CA PRO A 157 -15.46 4.63 -12.62
C PRO A 157 -16.94 4.53 -12.98
N GLY A 158 -17.46 5.56 -13.65
CA GLY A 158 -18.83 5.55 -14.18
C GLY A 158 -19.09 4.34 -15.08
N GLY A 159 -20.19 3.63 -14.82
CA GLY A 159 -20.56 2.41 -15.56
C GLY A 159 -20.10 1.10 -14.90
N VAL A 160 -19.28 1.16 -13.84
CA VAL A 160 -18.88 -0.01 -13.06
C VAL A 160 -19.67 -0.04 -11.75
N SER A 161 -20.58 -1.01 -11.62
CA SER A 161 -21.44 -1.13 -10.42
C SER A 161 -20.75 -1.83 -9.24
N GLU A 162 -19.79 -2.71 -9.53
CA GLU A 162 -19.14 -3.57 -8.53
C GLU A 162 -17.64 -3.71 -8.85
N ILE A 163 -16.79 -3.76 -7.81
CA ILE A 163 -15.34 -3.89 -7.97
C ILE A 163 -14.92 -5.16 -8.73
N ARG A 164 -15.72 -6.23 -8.64
CA ARG A 164 -15.51 -7.48 -9.38
C ARG A 164 -15.53 -7.30 -10.91
N ARG A 165 -16.19 -6.25 -11.41
CA ARG A 165 -16.28 -5.92 -12.84
C ARG A 165 -15.24 -4.89 -13.28
N TYR A 166 -14.40 -4.41 -12.34
CA TYR A 166 -13.35 -3.45 -12.65
C TYR A 166 -12.12 -4.19 -13.20
N GLU A 167 -11.79 -3.92 -14.47
CA GLU A 167 -10.67 -4.55 -15.18
C GLU A 167 -9.38 -3.73 -15.17
N GLY A 168 -9.40 -2.52 -14.60
CA GLY A 168 -8.20 -1.70 -14.47
C GLY A 168 -7.27 -2.19 -13.35
N PRO A 169 -6.02 -1.69 -13.32
CA PRO A 169 -5.05 -2.12 -12.34
C PRO A 169 -5.41 -1.56 -10.95
N GLN A 170 -5.17 -2.34 -9.91
CA GLN A 170 -5.43 -1.96 -8.52
C GLN A 170 -4.12 -1.89 -7.74
N CYS A 171 -4.08 -1.09 -6.67
CA CYS A 171 -2.92 -0.96 -5.79
C CYS A 171 -3.31 -1.21 -4.34
N PHE A 172 -2.49 -2.01 -3.65
CA PHE A 172 -2.57 -2.25 -2.22
C PHE A 172 -1.19 -2.07 -1.60
N VAL A 173 -1.16 -1.46 -0.42
CA VAL A 173 0.07 -0.95 0.19
C VAL A 173 0.09 -1.32 1.66
N ILE A 174 1.21 -1.81 2.18
CA ILE A 174 1.43 -1.90 3.62
C ILE A 174 2.33 -0.76 4.08
N PRO A 175 2.22 -0.27 5.34
CA PRO A 175 3.17 0.69 5.88
C PRO A 175 4.49 0.01 6.29
N GLY A 176 5.61 0.72 6.10
CA GLY A 176 6.92 0.40 6.69
C GLY A 176 7.19 1.23 7.95
N ASN A 177 8.38 1.10 8.55
CA ASN A 177 8.74 1.91 9.72
C ASN A 177 8.71 3.41 9.44
N HIS A 178 9.19 3.85 8.28
CA HIS A 178 9.23 5.27 7.97
C HIS A 178 7.82 5.85 7.91
N ASP A 179 6.83 5.09 7.49
CA ASP A 179 5.43 5.53 7.46
C ASP A 179 4.80 5.69 8.85
N TRP A 180 5.40 5.07 9.87
CA TRP A 180 4.94 5.10 11.25
C TRP A 180 5.48 6.27 12.08
N PHE A 181 6.44 7.05 11.56
CA PHE A 181 7.06 8.14 12.33
C PHE A 181 6.08 9.24 12.74
N ASP A 182 4.94 9.41 12.05
CA ASP A 182 3.88 10.35 12.44
C ASP A 182 2.65 9.67 13.10
N GLY A 183 2.81 8.43 13.57
CA GLY A 183 1.69 7.64 14.12
C GLY A 183 0.73 7.12 13.05
N LEU A 184 1.23 6.87 11.82
CA LEU A 184 0.50 6.37 10.65
C LEU A 184 -0.48 7.38 10.03
N HIS A 185 -0.50 8.62 10.49
CA HIS A 185 -1.49 9.61 10.07
C HIS A 185 -1.43 9.91 8.56
N THR A 186 -0.22 10.17 8.03
CA THR A 186 -0.04 10.47 6.60
C THR A 186 -0.41 9.25 5.74
N PHE A 187 -0.02 8.05 6.15
CA PHE A 187 -0.40 6.82 5.47
C PHE A 187 -1.93 6.69 5.35
N MET A 188 -2.67 6.86 6.46
CA MET A 188 -4.13 6.75 6.45
C MET A 188 -4.76 7.78 5.49
N ARG A 189 -4.26 9.02 5.51
CA ARG A 189 -4.74 10.08 4.63
C ARG A 189 -4.50 9.78 3.15
N TYR A 190 -3.31 9.30 2.78
CA TYR A 190 -2.96 9.13 1.37
C TYR A 190 -3.32 7.76 0.80
N ILE A 191 -3.23 6.69 1.58
CA ILE A 191 -3.51 5.33 1.11
C ILE A 191 -4.95 4.95 1.38
N CYS A 192 -5.42 5.12 2.63
CA CYS A 192 -6.75 4.65 3.02
C CYS A 192 -7.87 5.62 2.65
N HIS A 193 -7.60 6.91 2.45
CA HIS A 193 -8.63 7.88 2.07
C HIS A 193 -8.62 8.33 0.60
N LYS A 194 -7.49 8.26 -0.14
CA LYS A 194 -7.51 8.51 -1.59
C LYS A 194 -7.96 7.27 -2.36
N SER A 195 -8.72 7.46 -3.45
CA SER A 195 -9.20 6.35 -4.27
C SER A 195 -8.25 5.91 -5.39
N TRP A 196 -7.27 6.74 -5.75
CA TRP A 196 -6.42 6.51 -6.90
C TRP A 196 -4.97 6.86 -6.55
N PHE A 197 -4.06 6.03 -7.05
CA PHE A 197 -2.62 6.24 -7.00
C PHE A 197 -2.15 6.24 -8.45
N GLY A 198 -1.98 7.41 -9.05
CA GLY A 198 -1.96 7.51 -10.51
C GLY A 198 -3.18 6.78 -11.12
N GLY A 199 -2.97 5.96 -12.14
CA GLY A 199 -4.03 5.16 -12.76
C GLY A 199 -4.36 3.84 -12.06
N TRP A 200 -3.82 3.57 -10.87
CA TRP A 200 -4.17 2.39 -10.07
C TRP A 200 -5.29 2.72 -9.08
N LEU A 201 -6.35 1.91 -9.05
CA LEU A 201 -7.43 2.03 -8.07
C LEU A 201 -6.97 1.54 -6.69
N MET A 202 -7.22 2.31 -5.64
CA MET A 202 -6.90 1.98 -4.24
C MET A 202 -8.15 1.67 -3.40
N PRO A 203 -8.64 0.42 -3.41
CA PRO A 203 -9.82 0.02 -2.65
C PRO A 203 -9.55 -0.17 -1.14
N GLN A 204 -8.28 -0.15 -0.73
CA GLN A 204 -7.83 -0.35 0.64
C GLN A 204 -8.40 0.69 1.61
N LYS A 205 -8.94 0.23 2.75
CA LYS A 205 -9.55 1.07 3.80
C LYS A 205 -8.78 1.09 5.14
N LYS A 206 -7.95 0.07 5.39
CA LYS A 206 -7.15 -0.09 6.60
C LYS A 206 -5.69 -0.29 6.21
N SER A 207 -4.77 -0.12 7.17
CA SER A 207 -3.34 -0.34 6.94
C SER A 207 -2.95 -1.80 6.72
N TYR A 208 -3.84 -2.73 7.05
CA TYR A 208 -3.71 -4.16 6.81
C TYR A 208 -4.87 -4.68 5.94
N PHE A 209 -4.64 -5.78 5.23
CA PHE A 209 -5.62 -6.39 4.35
C PHE A 209 -5.35 -7.87 4.07
N ALA A 210 -6.36 -8.58 3.59
CA ALA A 210 -6.26 -9.90 3.02
C ALA A 210 -6.82 -9.89 1.60
N LEU A 211 -6.05 -10.39 0.64
CA LEU A 211 -6.51 -10.62 -0.73
C LEU A 211 -6.66 -12.11 -0.96
N GLN A 212 -7.81 -12.54 -1.48
CA GLN A 212 -7.97 -13.88 -2.03
C GLN A 212 -7.71 -13.81 -3.53
N LEU A 213 -6.59 -14.38 -3.94
CA LEU A 213 -6.18 -14.49 -5.34
C LEU A 213 -6.66 -15.81 -5.95
N PRO A 214 -6.61 -15.96 -7.28
CA PRO A 214 -6.90 -17.22 -7.95
C PRO A 214 -6.07 -18.40 -7.44
N LYS A 215 -6.55 -19.61 -7.72
CA LYS A 215 -5.80 -20.87 -7.51
C LYS A 215 -5.39 -21.10 -6.04
N GLY A 216 -6.21 -20.62 -5.09
CA GLY A 216 -6.00 -20.82 -3.65
C GLY A 216 -4.89 -19.96 -3.04
N TRP A 217 -4.44 -18.92 -3.73
CA TRP A 217 -3.44 -17.99 -3.23
C TRP A 217 -4.07 -16.92 -2.34
N TRP A 218 -3.36 -16.57 -1.28
CA TRP A 218 -3.72 -15.52 -0.35
C TRP A 218 -2.56 -14.55 -0.17
N VAL A 219 -2.88 -13.26 -0.12
CA VAL A 219 -1.92 -12.21 0.26
C VAL A 219 -2.39 -11.57 1.55
N PHE A 220 -1.59 -11.67 2.61
CA PHE A 220 -1.83 -10.94 3.85
C PHE A 220 -0.86 -9.77 3.93
N GLY A 221 -1.40 -8.56 3.85
CA GLY A 221 -0.67 -7.33 4.14
C GLY A 221 -0.78 -7.02 5.63
N LEU A 222 0.33 -7.14 6.35
CA LEU A 222 0.38 -6.94 7.80
C LEU A 222 0.97 -5.57 8.13
N ASP A 223 0.36 -4.88 9.09
CA ASP A 223 0.89 -3.63 9.62
C ASP A 223 1.58 -3.90 10.97
N LEU A 224 2.91 -3.96 10.92
CA LEU A 224 3.78 -4.35 12.04
C LEU A 224 4.29 -3.18 12.89
N ALA A 225 3.83 -1.95 12.61
CA ALA A 225 4.30 -0.74 13.30
C ALA A 225 5.84 -0.64 13.32
N LEU A 226 6.41 -0.11 14.41
CA LEU A 226 7.86 0.05 14.59
C LEU A 226 8.56 -1.14 15.27
N HIS A 227 7.81 -2.07 15.86
CA HIS A 227 8.35 -3.13 16.72
C HIS A 227 8.07 -4.56 16.24
N GLY A 228 7.50 -4.73 15.04
CA GLY A 228 7.30 -6.06 14.46
C GLY A 228 6.07 -6.81 14.97
N ASP A 229 5.12 -6.12 15.61
CA ASP A 229 3.95 -6.75 16.23
C ASP A 229 2.63 -6.23 15.63
N ILE A 230 1.65 -7.11 15.54
CA ILE A 230 0.30 -6.79 15.09
C ILE A 230 -0.58 -6.44 16.29
N ASP A 231 -1.49 -5.47 16.11
CA ASP A 231 -2.45 -5.16 17.17
C ASP A 231 -3.50 -6.27 17.35
N VAL A 232 -4.25 -6.18 18.45
CA VAL A 232 -5.29 -7.16 18.80
C VAL A 232 -6.41 -7.28 17.76
N TYR A 233 -6.72 -6.21 17.03
CA TYR A 233 -7.77 -6.20 16.00
C TYR A 233 -7.28 -6.88 14.72
N GLN A 234 -6.04 -6.63 14.31
CA GLN A 234 -5.37 -7.36 13.25
C GLN A 234 -5.31 -8.85 13.57
N PHE A 235 -4.80 -9.21 14.76
CA PHE A 235 -4.73 -10.59 15.19
C PHE A 235 -6.10 -11.28 15.15
N LYS A 236 -7.13 -10.63 15.70
CA LYS A 236 -8.50 -11.14 15.68
C LYS A 236 -8.99 -11.37 14.24
N PHE A 237 -8.86 -10.35 13.38
CA PHE A 237 -9.28 -10.43 11.98
C PHE A 237 -8.60 -11.59 11.24
N PHE A 238 -7.26 -11.67 11.28
CA PHE A 238 -6.54 -12.72 10.58
C PHE A 238 -6.79 -14.10 11.19
N SER A 239 -6.94 -14.21 12.52
CA SER A 239 -7.26 -15.48 13.19
C SER A 239 -8.64 -16.00 12.79
N GLU A 240 -9.65 -15.14 12.77
CA GLU A 240 -11.01 -15.48 12.32
C GLU A 240 -11.02 -15.82 10.82
N LEU A 241 -10.34 -15.03 10.00
CA LEU A 241 -10.23 -15.28 8.56
C LEU A 241 -9.62 -16.65 8.25
N VAL A 242 -8.51 -16.99 8.92
CA VAL A 242 -7.83 -18.27 8.73
C VAL A 242 -8.70 -19.44 9.18
N LYS A 243 -9.40 -19.31 10.32
CA LYS A 243 -10.31 -20.35 10.82
C LYS A 243 -11.52 -20.59 9.91
N ASP A 244 -12.08 -19.52 9.34
CA ASP A 244 -13.38 -19.59 8.68
C ASP A 244 -13.28 -19.81 7.16
N LYS A 245 -12.23 -19.28 6.51
CA LYS A 245 -12.18 -19.16 5.04
C LYS A 245 -10.95 -19.75 4.38
N VAL A 246 -9.91 -20.06 5.13
CA VAL A 246 -8.66 -20.59 4.58
C VAL A 246 -8.65 -22.10 4.76
N LEU A 247 -8.71 -22.83 3.64
CA LEU A 247 -8.79 -24.30 3.58
C LEU A 247 -7.41 -24.96 3.81
N ASP A 248 -7.43 -26.29 3.98
CA ASP A 248 -6.27 -27.16 4.27
C ASP A 248 -5.03 -26.98 3.41
N TYR A 249 -5.14 -26.51 2.17
CA TYR A 249 -3.99 -26.21 1.33
C TYR A 249 -4.12 -24.84 0.68
N PHE A 250 -3.24 -23.92 1.08
CA PHE A 250 -3.18 -22.58 0.50
C PHE A 250 -1.74 -22.07 0.43
N PHE A 251 -1.52 -21.13 -0.48
CA PHE A 251 -0.28 -20.39 -0.58
C PHE A 251 -0.46 -19.04 0.07
N LEU A 252 0.35 -18.75 1.08
CA LEU A 252 0.34 -17.47 1.76
C LEU A 252 1.54 -16.65 1.33
N LEU A 253 1.27 -15.47 0.76
CA LEU A 253 2.23 -14.40 0.65
C LEU A 253 1.96 -13.46 1.81
N TYR A 254 2.91 -13.33 2.73
CA TYR A 254 2.86 -12.25 3.71
C TYR A 254 3.94 -11.23 3.38
N ILE A 255 3.55 -9.97 3.45
CA ILE A 255 4.42 -8.82 3.25
C ILE A 255 4.62 -8.21 4.63
N CYS A 256 5.87 -8.08 5.05
CA CYS A 256 6.23 -7.60 6.38
C CYS A 256 7.17 -6.39 6.32
N PHE A 257 7.41 -5.85 7.51
CA PHE A 257 8.28 -4.71 7.84
C PHE A 257 9.63 -4.64 7.11
N LEU A 258 10.21 -5.78 6.71
CA LEU A 258 11.47 -5.81 5.95
C LEU A 258 11.28 -5.62 4.44
N CYS A 259 10.09 -5.21 3.99
CA CYS A 259 9.82 -4.99 2.57
C CYS A 259 9.97 -6.28 1.72
N VAL A 260 9.88 -7.45 2.36
CA VAL A 260 10.09 -8.77 1.72
C VAL A 260 8.75 -9.49 1.52
N ILE A 261 8.52 -9.97 0.30
CA ILE A 261 7.53 -11.02 0.04
C ILE A 261 8.08 -12.34 0.56
N ASN A 262 7.40 -12.90 1.54
CA ASN A 262 7.66 -14.26 1.99
C ASN A 262 6.53 -15.18 1.54
N MET A 263 6.89 -16.28 0.87
CA MET A 263 5.96 -17.30 0.44
C MET A 263 6.00 -18.47 1.42
N ILE A 264 4.87 -18.74 2.06
CA ILE A 264 4.68 -19.90 2.92
C ILE A 264 3.67 -20.82 2.25
N VAL A 265 4.02 -22.09 2.12
CA VAL A 265 3.05 -23.15 1.84
C VAL A 265 2.46 -23.56 3.17
N CYS A 266 1.21 -23.21 3.41
CA CYS A 266 0.54 -23.51 4.66
C CYS A 266 -0.34 -24.76 4.49
N ASN A 267 -0.31 -25.61 5.52
CA ASN A 267 -1.26 -26.70 5.71
C ASN A 267 -1.96 -26.42 7.05
N THR A 268 -3.29 -26.25 7.06
CA THR A 268 -4.00 -26.18 8.35
C THR A 268 -4.02 -27.57 8.96
N LEU A 269 -3.40 -27.71 10.14
CA LEU A 269 -3.46 -28.92 10.96
C LEU A 269 -4.83 -29.07 11.62
#